data_AF-A0A7Y3T9N9-F1
#
_entry.id   AF-A0A7Y3T9N9-F1
#
_cell.length_a   1.000
_cell.length_b   1.000
_cell.length_c   1.000
_cell.angle_alpha   90.00
_cell.angle_beta   90.00
_cell.angle_gamma   90.00
#
_symmetry.space_group_name_H-M   'P 1'
#
loop_
_entity.id
_entity.type
_entity.pdbx_description
1 polymer ?
#
loop_
_entity_poly.entity_id
_entity_poly.type
_entity_poly.pdbx_seq_one_letter_code
_entity_poly.pdbx_strand_id
1 'polypeptide(L)'
;MAEAAKRPTSGRVRGERLETRVTVDQKRLIEHAAALQGRSVTDFVLSSLQDAARRAIEEYRHLELSVRDSQAFVQALIEPQPVNERLSDTVRRYRERTGV
;
A
#
# COMPACT_ATOMS: atom_id res chain seq x y z
N MET A 1 22.91 -32.64 -27.30
CA MET A 1 21.71 -31.88 -27.69
C MET A 1 20.82 -31.75 -26.46
N ALA A 2 20.36 -30.54 -26.19
CA ALA A 2 20.02 -30.01 -24.87
C ALA A 2 18.86 -30.73 -24.16
N GLU A 3 19.12 -31.13 -22.91
CA GLU A 3 18.08 -31.46 -21.94
C GLU A 3 17.46 -30.14 -21.44
N ALA A 4 16.21 -29.90 -21.86
CA ALA A 4 15.47 -28.72 -21.47
C ALA A 4 15.25 -28.72 -19.96
N ALA A 5 15.99 -27.87 -19.25
CA ALA A 5 15.82 -27.64 -17.82
C ALA A 5 14.38 -27.17 -17.54
N LYS A 6 13.57 -28.08 -17.00
CA LYS A 6 12.22 -27.84 -16.52
C LYS A 6 12.31 -26.90 -15.32
N ARG A 7 12.19 -25.58 -15.55
CA ARG A 7 12.09 -24.59 -14.46
C ARG A 7 10.94 -25.01 -13.55
N PRO A 8 11.15 -25.21 -12.24
CA PRO A 8 10.04 -25.52 -11.36
C PRO A 8 9.07 -24.35 -11.43
N THR A 9 7.84 -24.62 -11.87
CA THR A 9 6.73 -23.71 -11.66
C THR A 9 6.57 -23.58 -10.15
N SER A 10 7.19 -22.56 -9.57
CA SER A 10 6.90 -22.09 -8.22
C SER A 10 5.47 -21.57 -8.22
N GLY A 11 4.51 -22.48 -8.24
CA GLY A 11 3.14 -22.18 -7.85
C GLY A 11 3.24 -21.66 -6.42
N ARG A 12 2.85 -20.41 -6.20
CA ARG A 12 2.97 -19.67 -4.93
C ARG A 12 2.71 -20.61 -3.75
N VAL A 13 3.78 -21.13 -3.15
CA VAL A 13 3.67 -22.02 -1.99
C VAL A 13 3.22 -21.14 -0.85
N ARG A 14 2.05 -21.44 -0.28
CA ARG A 14 1.54 -20.77 0.94
C ARG A 14 2.37 -21.27 2.13
N GLY A 15 3.59 -20.77 2.26
CA GLY A 15 4.54 -21.14 3.31
C GLY A 15 4.45 -20.31 4.58
N GLU A 16 3.92 -19.09 4.47
CA GLU A 16 3.84 -18.13 5.58
C GLU A 16 2.51 -18.22 6.32
N ARG A 17 2.54 -18.07 7.64
CA ARG A 17 1.37 -18.14 8.52
C ARG A 17 1.15 -16.81 9.22
N LEU A 18 -0.10 -16.34 9.22
CA LEU A 18 -0.55 -15.20 10.00
C LEU A 18 -1.40 -15.73 11.15
N GLU A 19 -0.90 -15.62 12.38
CA GLU A 19 -1.56 -16.15 13.57
C GLU A 19 -2.08 -15.01 14.44
N THR A 20 -3.35 -15.10 14.85
CA THR A 20 -3.94 -14.16 15.80
C THR A 20 -4.87 -14.90 16.74
N ARG A 21 -4.95 -14.44 17.99
CA ARG A 21 -5.92 -14.97 18.96
C ARG A 21 -7.20 -14.17 18.84
N VAL A 22 -8.33 -14.88 18.79
CA VAL A 22 -9.67 -14.29 18.74
C VAL A 22 -10.49 -14.78 19.92
N THR A 23 -11.44 -13.96 20.36
CA THR A 23 -12.44 -14.39 21.33
C THR A 23 -13.44 -15.36 20.69
N VAL A 24 -14.21 -16.07 21.51
CA VAL A 24 -15.26 -16.97 21.04
C VAL A 24 -16.30 -16.22 20.20
N ASP A 25 -16.68 -15.01 20.62
CA ASP A 25 -17.69 -14.22 19.91
C ASP A 25 -17.17 -13.70 18.56
N GLN A 26 -15.90 -13.29 18.49
CA GLN A 26 -15.26 -12.94 17.22
C GLN A 26 -15.24 -14.15 16.26
N LYS A 27 -14.88 -15.33 16.76
CA LYS A 27 -14.89 -16.56 15.96
C LYS A 27 -16.29 -16.86 15.40
N ARG A 28 -17.32 -16.82 16.25
CA ARG A 28 -18.72 -17.06 15.84
C ARG A 28 -19.19 -16.06 14.78
N LEU A 29 -18.86 -14.79 14.96
CA LEU A 29 -19.19 -13.73 14.01
C LEU A 29 -18.56 -14.00 12.64
N ILE A 30 -17.27 -14.34 12.61
CA ILE A 30 -16.53 -14.63 11.38
C ILE A 30 -17.10 -15.89 10.70
N GLU A 31 -17.37 -16.95 11.46
CA GLU A 31 -17.98 -18.19 10.94
C GLU A 31 -19.34 -17.92 10.30
N HIS A 32 -20.18 -17.12 10.96
CA HIS A 32 -21.48 -16.75 10.43
C HIS A 32 -21.37 -15.92 9.15
N ALA A 33 -20.49 -14.91 9.12
CA ALA A 33 -20.27 -14.08 7.95
C ALA A 33 -19.74 -14.89 6.75
N ALA A 34 -18.81 -15.82 6.99
CA ALA A 34 -18.29 -16.72 5.96
C ALA A 34 -19.40 -17.64 5.40
N ALA A 35 -20.23 -18.19 6.28
CA ALA A 35 -21.37 -19.02 5.90
C ALA A 35 -22.40 -18.26 5.04
N LEU A 36 -22.73 -17.02 5.40
CA LEU A 36 -23.63 -16.16 4.62
C LEU A 36 -23.09 -15.87 3.21
N GLN A 37 -21.77 -15.81 3.04
CA GLN A 37 -21.12 -15.59 1.75
C GLN A 37 -20.80 -16.90 1.00
N GLY A 38 -21.20 -18.06 1.54
CA GLY A 38 -21.00 -19.37 0.90
C GLY A 38 -19.54 -19.77 0.75
N ARG A 39 -18.65 -19.28 1.61
CA ARG A 39 -17.19 -19.52 1.53
C ARG A 39 -16.61 -20.01 2.84
N SER A 40 -15.43 -20.63 2.77
CA SER A 40 -14.73 -21.09 3.98
C SER A 40 -14.29 -19.92 4.85
N VAL A 41 -14.18 -20.15 6.16
CA VAL A 41 -13.64 -19.16 7.12
C VAL A 41 -12.26 -18.68 6.70
N THR A 42 -11.39 -19.58 6.25
CA THR A 42 -10.05 -19.24 5.79
C THR A 42 -10.08 -18.30 4.59
N ASP A 43 -10.93 -18.57 3.59
CA ASP A 43 -11.07 -17.71 2.42
C ASP A 43 -11.69 -16.34 2.77
N PHE A 44 -12.70 -16.35 3.65
CA PHE A 44 -13.29 -15.12 4.18
C PHE A 44 -12.26 -14.23 4.86
N VAL A 45 -11.47 -14.81 5.78
CA VAL A 45 -10.45 -14.06 6.52
C VAL A 45 -9.35 -13.56 5.59
N LEU A 46 -8.82 -14.41 4.69
CA LEU A 46 -7.73 -14.02 3.80
C LEU A 46 -8.13 -12.87 2.87
N SER A 47 -9.30 -12.96 2.22
CA SER A 47 -9.78 -11.89 1.34
C SER A 47 -10.05 -10.60 2.11
N SER A 48 -10.71 -10.68 3.27
CA SER A 48 -11.02 -9.50 4.09
C SER A 48 -9.75 -8.80 4.57
N LEU A 49 -8.72 -9.57 4.96
CA LEU A 49 -7.42 -9.01 5.36
C LEU A 49 -6.68 -8.39 4.17
N GLN A 50 -6.72 -9.00 2.99
CA GLN A 50 -6.12 -8.43 1.78
C GLN A 50 -6.77 -7.12 1.37
N ASP A 51 -8.10 -7.05 1.42
CA ASP A 51 -8.85 -5.83 1.11
C ASP A 51 -8.55 -4.72 2.12
N ALA A 52 -8.56 -5.05 3.42
CA ALA A 52 -8.23 -4.09 4.47
C ALA A 52 -6.79 -3.57 4.34
N ALA A 53 -5.83 -4.46 4.08
CA ALA A 53 -4.43 -4.07 3.88
C ALA A 53 -4.26 -3.16 2.64
N ARG A 54 -4.97 -3.47 1.54
CA ARG A 54 -4.92 -2.64 0.33
C ARG A 54 -5.47 -1.25 0.60
N ARG A 55 -6.65 -1.14 1.22
CA ARG A 55 -7.26 0.15 1.56
C ARG A 55 -6.37 0.98 2.47
N ALA A 56 -5.80 0.36 3.50
CA ALA A 56 -4.88 1.05 4.40
C ALA A 56 -3.66 1.61 3.64
N ILE A 57 -3.06 0.84 2.72
CA ILE A 57 -1.94 1.30 1.91
C ILE A 57 -2.36 2.42 0.95
N GLU A 58 -3.52 2.30 0.32
CA GLU A 58 -4.05 3.30 -0.61
C GLU A 58 -4.34 4.63 0.08
N GLU A 59 -4.93 4.59 1.28
CA GLU A 59 -5.23 5.77 2.11
C GLU A 59 -3.96 6.56 2.44
N TYR A 60 -2.84 5.89 2.75
CA TYR A 60 -1.55 6.57 2.99
C TYR A 60 -0.86 7.08 1.71
N ARG A 61 -1.24 6.59 0.53
CA ARG A 61 -0.58 6.96 -0.74
C ARG A 61 -1.32 8.03 -1.51
N HIS A 62 -2.61 8.23 -1.27
CA HIS A 62 -3.42 9.20 -1.99
C HIS A 62 -3.52 10.50 -1.19
N LEU A 63 -3.19 11.60 -1.85
CA LEU A 63 -3.54 12.94 -1.39
C LEU A 63 -4.86 13.32 -2.06
N GLU A 64 -5.94 13.33 -1.29
CA GLU A 64 -7.19 13.94 -1.74
C GLU A 64 -7.07 15.46 -1.62
N LEU A 65 -7.17 16.15 -2.75
CA LEU A 65 -7.08 17.59 -2.84
C LEU A 65 -8.48 18.17 -3.06
N SER A 66 -8.82 19.26 -2.36
CA SER A 66 -10.00 20.03 -2.72
C SER A 66 -9.89 20.57 -4.15
N VAL A 67 -10.99 21.05 -4.75
CA VAL A 67 -10.94 21.68 -6.07
C VAL A 67 -9.94 22.84 -6.09
N ARG A 68 -9.93 23.65 -5.03
CA ARG A 68 -8.99 24.77 -4.87
C ARG A 68 -7.54 24.28 -4.83
N ASP A 69 -7.26 23.24 -4.04
CA ASP A 69 -5.89 22.74 -3.88
C ASP A 69 -5.41 22.03 -5.14
N SER A 70 -6.31 21.36 -5.86
CA SER A 70 -6.04 20.73 -7.15
C SER A 70 -5.67 21.78 -8.20
N GLN A 71 -6.41 22.91 -8.27
CA GLN A 71 -6.08 24.03 -9.14
C GLN A 71 -4.71 24.63 -8.80
N ALA A 72 -4.44 24.87 -7.50
CA ALA A 72 -3.16 25.39 -7.05
C ALA A 72 -2.00 24.43 -7.39
N PHE A 73 -2.20 23.13 -7.20
CA PHE A 73 -1.22 22.10 -7.52
C PHE A 73 -0.93 22.04 -9.03
N VAL A 74 -1.96 22.00 -9.87
CA VAL A 74 -1.80 22.00 -11.33
C VAL A 74 -1.16 23.30 -11.82
N GLN A 75 -1.55 24.46 -11.28
CA GLN A 75 -0.92 25.73 -11.64
C GLN A 75 0.56 25.73 -11.29
N ALA A 76 0.95 25.19 -10.13
CA ALA A 76 2.35 25.09 -9.74
C ALA A 76 3.17 24.16 -10.66
N LEU A 77 2.54 23.17 -11.32
CA LEU A 77 3.20 22.30 -12.30
C LEU A 77 3.34 22.97 -13.68
N ILE A 78 2.32 23.71 -14.12
CA ILE A 78 2.30 24.36 -15.44
C ILE A 78 3.14 25.65 -15.42
N GLU A 79 3.07 26.40 -14.32
CA GLU A 79 3.75 27.67 -14.13
C GLU A 79 4.60 27.64 -12.84
N PRO A 80 5.74 26.91 -12.88
CA PRO A 80 6.59 26.75 -11.72
C PRO A 80 7.16 28.10 -11.29
N GLN A 81 6.86 28.48 -10.05
CA GLN A 81 7.36 29.71 -9.45
C GLN A 81 8.85 29.56 -9.09
N PRO A 82 9.67 30.62 -9.22
CA PRO A 82 11.07 30.57 -8.82
C PRO A 82 11.19 30.28 -7.32
N VAL A 83 12.24 29.53 -6.97
CA VAL A 83 12.55 29.18 -5.59
C VAL A 83 12.84 30.44 -4.79
N ASN A 84 12.24 30.61 -3.61
CA ASN A 84 12.51 31.79 -2.79
C ASN A 84 13.95 31.78 -2.23
N GLU A 85 14.44 32.96 -1.83
CA GLU A 85 15.81 33.13 -1.33
C GLU A 85 16.12 32.22 -0.13
N ARG A 86 15.16 32.06 0.78
CA ARG A 86 15.33 31.22 1.98
C ARG A 86 15.54 29.75 1.65
N LEU A 87 14.78 29.21 0.70
CA LEU A 87 14.90 27.82 0.26
C LEU A 87 16.19 27.63 -0.55
N SER A 88 16.56 28.60 -1.39
CA SER A 88 17.82 28.61 -2.13
C SER A 88 19.04 28.56 -1.19
N ASP A 89 19.05 29.41 -0.15
CA ASP A 89 20.08 29.42 0.89
C ASP A 89 20.15 28.10 1.67
N THR A 90 18.99 27.50 1.93
CA THR A 90 18.91 26.21 2.64
C THR A 90 19.47 25.08 1.80
N VAL A 91 19.14 25.02 0.50
CA VAL A 91 19.71 24.05 -0.44
C VAL A 91 21.21 24.25 -0.57
N ARG A 92 21.70 25.49 -0.67
CA ARG A 92 23.15 25.80 -0.71
C ARG A 92 23.88 25.22 0.51
N ARG A 93 23.41 25.53 1.72
CA ARG A 93 24.00 25.01 2.97
C ARG A 93 23.96 23.48 3.06
N TYR A 94 22.89 22.85 2.56
CA TYR A 94 22.77 21.40 2.54
C TYR A 94 23.86 20.77 1.65
N ARG A 95 24.05 21.31 0.45
CA ARG A 95 25.09 20.86 -0.50
C ARG A 95 26.49 21.01 0.06
N GLU A 96 26.80 22.16 0.66
CA GLU A 96 28.08 22.42 1.33
C GLU A 96 28.39 21.42 2.46
N ARG A 97 27.37 20.96 3.20
CA ARG A 97 27.55 20.01 4.31
C ARG A 97 27.58 18.55 3.88
N THR A 98 26.94 18.19 2.77
CA THR A 98 26.78 16.79 2.34
C THR A 98 27.66 16.39 1.16
N GLY A 99 28.33 17.35 0.50
CA GLY A 99 29.24 17.08 -0.61
C GLY A 99 28.54 16.68 -1.91
N VAL A 100 27.25 16.98 -2.05
CA VAL A 100 26.42 16.81 -3.27
C VAL A 100 26.31 18.14 -4.00
#